data_AF-A0A7X6SUB5-F1
#
_entry.id   AF-A0A7X6SUB5-F1
#
_cell.length_a   1.000
_cell.length_b   1.000
_cell.length_c   1.000
_cell.angle_alpha   90.00
_cell.angle_beta   90.00
_cell.angle_gamma   90.00
#
_symmetry.space_group_name_H-M   'P 1'
#
loop_
_entity.id
_entity.type
_entity.pdbx_description
1 polymer ?
#
loop_
_entity_poly.entity_id
_entity_poly.type
_entity_poly.pdbx_seq_one_letter_code
_entity_poly.pdbx_strand_id
1 'polypeptide(L)'
;MIKLANATMHDQSQYLDAFRNFGFEIEPTPRLREVSGTWEAYNLANEVVEQAKKEGYDGLLLGGRTDLMIYIAVQAPAWGLSLYVAETERIRDANDRFIFNITGMTKVYLNHPADLVGAAIAAEIDHLGLLREVKKDEKNH
;
A
#
# COMPACT_ATOMS: atom_id res chain seq x y z
N MET A 1 7.98 -13.69 0.03
CA MET A 1 8.14 -12.60 -0.96
C MET A 1 6.95 -11.67 -0.76
N ILE A 2 7.13 -10.34 -0.77
CA ILE A 2 6.01 -9.40 -0.54
C ILE A 2 5.18 -9.31 -1.81
N LYS A 3 3.87 -9.59 -1.73
CA LYS A 3 2.97 -9.59 -2.88
C LYS A 3 2.31 -8.21 -3.04
N LEU A 4 2.56 -7.53 -4.16
CA LEU A 4 1.99 -6.21 -4.43
C LEU A 4 1.01 -6.24 -5.61
N ALA A 5 -0.13 -5.59 -5.43
CA ALA A 5 -1.03 -5.29 -6.54
C ALA A 5 -0.49 -4.08 -7.32
N ASN A 6 -0.67 -4.09 -8.64
CA ASN A 6 -0.13 -3.05 -9.51
C ASN A 6 -1.08 -1.86 -9.60
N ALA A 7 -0.96 -0.96 -8.62
CA ALA A 7 -1.62 0.34 -8.60
C ALA A 7 -0.87 1.38 -9.46
N THR A 8 -0.44 0.97 -10.66
CA THR A 8 0.06 1.85 -11.71
C THR A 8 -0.84 1.76 -12.94
N MET A 9 -0.59 2.61 -13.95
CA MET A 9 -1.25 2.54 -15.26
C MET A 9 -0.48 1.71 -16.30
N HIS A 10 0.63 1.08 -15.91
CA HIS A 10 1.54 0.40 -16.82
C HIS A 10 1.60 -1.09 -16.53
N ASP A 11 1.67 -1.89 -17.60
CA ASP A 11 1.99 -3.30 -17.49
C ASP A 11 3.43 -3.49 -17.00
N GLN A 12 3.59 -4.33 -15.98
CA GLN A 12 4.86 -4.56 -15.30
C GLN A 12 5.52 -5.89 -15.70
N SER A 13 4.98 -6.60 -16.70
CA SER A 13 5.43 -7.95 -17.09
C SER A 13 6.93 -8.00 -17.42
N GLN A 14 7.44 -6.94 -18.07
CA GLN A 14 8.85 -6.86 -18.48
C GLN A 14 9.82 -6.66 -17.31
N TYR A 15 9.34 -6.28 -16.12
CA TYR A 15 10.18 -5.97 -14.94
C TYR A 15 10.05 -7.01 -13.82
N LEU A 16 9.26 -8.06 -14.00
CA LEU A 16 8.97 -9.04 -12.94
C LEU A 16 10.23 -9.68 -12.36
N ASP A 17 11.22 -9.99 -13.19
CA ASP A 17 12.47 -10.59 -12.71
C ASP A 17 13.27 -9.62 -11.84
N ALA A 18 13.28 -8.32 -12.18
CA ALA A 18 13.92 -7.31 -11.34
C ALA A 18 13.21 -7.21 -9.98
N PHE A 19 11.88 -7.16 -9.96
CA PHE A 19 11.13 -7.11 -8.71
C PHE A 19 11.33 -8.35 -7.83
N ARG A 20 11.41 -9.55 -8.44
CA ARG A 20 11.72 -10.80 -7.72
C ARG A 20 13.10 -10.75 -7.06
N ASN A 21 14.10 -10.20 -7.75
CA ASN A 21 15.44 -10.00 -7.19
C ASN A 21 15.43 -9.04 -5.99
N PHE A 22 14.48 -8.10 -5.95
CA PHE A 22 14.26 -7.21 -4.82
C PHE A 22 13.37 -7.82 -3.71
N GLY A 23 12.91 -9.07 -3.86
CA GLY A 23 12.08 -9.75 -2.87
C GLY A 23 10.58 -9.46 -2.97
N PHE A 24 10.10 -9.00 -4.14
CA PHE A 24 8.70 -8.69 -4.40
C PHE A 24 8.09 -9.56 -5.51
N GLU A 25 6.83 -9.92 -5.32
CA GLU A 25 5.98 -10.55 -6.33
C GLU A 25 4.95 -9.51 -6.77
N ILE A 26 5.05 -9.05 -8.01
CA ILE A 26 4.19 -7.99 -8.55
C ILE A 26 3.16 -8.60 -9.49
N GLU A 27 1.90 -8.22 -9.31
CA GLU A 27 0.87 -8.44 -10.32
C GLU A 27 1.24 -7.67 -11.61
N PRO A 28 1.34 -8.32 -12.79
CA PRO A 28 1.76 -7.61 -14.00
C PRO A 28 0.71 -6.61 -14.48
N THR A 29 -0.57 -6.97 -14.41
CA THR A 29 -1.69 -6.22 -14.99
C THR A 29 -1.96 -4.92 -14.21
N PRO A 30 -2.02 -3.75 -14.87
CA PRO A 30 -2.32 -2.49 -14.20
C PRO A 30 -3.78 -2.45 -13.71
N ARG A 31 -3.97 -1.96 -12.49
CA ARG A 31 -5.30 -1.72 -11.91
C ARG A 31 -5.79 -0.29 -12.11
N LEU A 32 -4.89 0.66 -12.36
CA LEU A 32 -5.30 2.03 -12.66
C LEU A 32 -5.60 2.20 -14.15
N ARG A 33 -6.52 3.13 -14.44
CA ARG A 33 -6.97 3.50 -15.79
C ARG A 33 -7.22 5.00 -15.85
N GLU A 34 -7.27 5.52 -17.07
CA GLU A 34 -7.69 6.91 -17.27
C GLU A 34 -9.15 7.11 -16.83
N VAL A 35 -9.40 8.19 -16.12
CA VAL A 35 -10.73 8.60 -15.66
C VAL A 35 -10.89 10.11 -15.81
N SER A 36 -12.11 10.56 -16.08
CA SER A 36 -12.43 11.91 -16.54
C SER A 36 -12.46 13.00 -15.45
N GLY A 37 -12.46 12.62 -14.17
CA GLY A 37 -12.68 13.58 -13.08
C GLY A 37 -12.20 13.09 -11.71
N THR A 38 -12.20 14.03 -10.75
CA THR A 38 -11.73 13.81 -9.38
C THR A 38 -12.56 12.75 -8.66
N TRP A 39 -13.87 12.71 -8.88
CA TRP A 39 -14.76 11.76 -8.21
C TRP A 39 -14.54 10.32 -8.72
N GLU A 40 -14.36 10.17 -10.03
CA GLU A 40 -14.03 8.89 -10.65
C GLU A 40 -12.63 8.43 -10.23
N ALA A 41 -11.67 9.34 -10.06
CA ALA A 41 -10.35 9.04 -9.51
C ALA A 41 -10.44 8.54 -8.07
N TYR A 42 -11.21 9.23 -7.23
CA TYR A 42 -11.46 8.79 -5.85
C TYR A 42 -12.10 7.39 -5.82
N ASN A 43 -13.17 7.16 -6.58
CA ASN A 43 -13.84 5.85 -6.60
C ASN A 43 -12.92 4.73 -7.12
N LEU A 44 -12.10 5.03 -8.13
CA LEU A 44 -11.10 4.09 -8.64
C LEU A 44 -10.05 3.75 -7.57
N ALA A 45 -9.55 4.74 -6.82
CA ALA A 45 -8.63 4.49 -5.73
C ALA A 45 -9.24 3.56 -4.67
N ASN A 46 -10.50 3.77 -4.28
CA ASN A 46 -11.21 2.93 -3.33
C ASN A 46 -11.35 1.50 -3.85
N GLU A 47 -11.81 1.37 -5.11
CA GLU A 47 -11.99 0.08 -5.78
C GLU A 47 -10.70 -0.74 -5.73
N VAL A 48 -9.57 -0.14 -6.11
CA VAL A 48 -8.26 -0.80 -6.16
C VAL A 48 -7.79 -1.22 -4.77
N VAL A 49 -7.90 -0.34 -3.77
CA VAL A 49 -7.52 -0.65 -2.38
C VAL A 49 -8.36 -1.79 -1.82
N GLU A 50 -9.68 -1.74 -1.99
CA GLU A 50 -10.59 -2.77 -1.50
C GLU A 50 -10.35 -4.12 -2.17
N GLN A 51 -10.20 -4.15 -3.50
CA GLN A 51 -9.94 -5.37 -4.25
C GLN A 51 -8.59 -5.99 -3.86
N ALA A 52 -7.53 -5.19 -3.81
CA ALA A 52 -6.21 -5.67 -3.39
C ALA A 52 -6.26 -6.28 -1.98
N LYS A 53 -7.02 -5.68 -1.06
CA LYS A 53 -7.22 -6.26 0.26
C LYS A 53 -8.00 -7.58 0.22
N LYS A 54 -9.13 -7.61 -0.49
CA LYS A 54 -9.97 -8.82 -0.64
C LYS A 54 -9.20 -9.99 -1.25
N GLU A 55 -8.28 -9.69 -2.15
CA GLU A 55 -7.44 -10.67 -2.84
C GLU A 55 -6.18 -11.07 -2.07
N GLY A 56 -5.95 -10.48 -0.89
CA GLY A 56 -4.88 -10.88 0.03
C GLY A 56 -3.48 -10.38 -0.35
N TYR A 57 -3.38 -9.23 -1.03
CA TYR A 57 -2.09 -8.58 -1.27
C TYR A 57 -1.54 -7.95 0.02
N ASP A 58 -0.21 -7.88 0.12
CA ASP A 58 0.50 -7.25 1.24
C ASP A 58 0.60 -5.72 1.08
N GLY A 59 0.48 -5.25 -0.17
CA GLY A 59 0.63 -3.83 -0.48
C GLY A 59 0.35 -3.48 -1.93
N LEU A 60 0.65 -2.22 -2.27
CA LEU A 60 0.45 -1.64 -3.59
C LEU A 60 1.76 -1.08 -4.14
N LEU A 61 2.04 -1.35 -5.42
CA LEU A 61 3.03 -0.62 -6.20
C LEU A 61 2.39 0.65 -6.78
N LEU A 62 2.87 1.82 -6.38
CA LEU A 62 2.32 3.11 -6.81
C LEU A 62 3.07 3.72 -7.99
N GLY A 63 2.32 4.34 -8.92
CA GLY A 63 2.90 5.11 -10.02
C GLY A 63 1.87 5.63 -11.04
N GLY A 64 2.31 6.49 -11.95
CA GLY A 64 1.57 6.86 -13.17
C GLY A 64 0.57 8.02 -13.03
N ARG A 65 -0.04 8.27 -11.86
CA ARG A 65 -0.96 9.43 -11.67
C ARG A 65 -0.99 9.98 -10.24
N THR A 66 -0.54 11.22 -10.05
CA THR A 66 -0.24 11.82 -8.74
C THR A 66 -1.46 11.98 -7.80
N ASP A 67 -2.60 12.41 -8.32
CA ASP A 67 -3.88 12.55 -7.61
C ASP A 67 -4.44 11.20 -7.13
N LEU A 68 -4.42 10.16 -7.97
CA LEU A 68 -4.79 8.80 -7.57
C LEU A 68 -3.86 8.28 -6.47
N MET A 69 -2.55 8.55 -6.60
CA MET A 69 -1.57 8.19 -5.57
C MET A 69 -1.88 8.85 -4.23
N ILE A 70 -2.38 10.08 -4.19
CA ILE A 70 -2.77 10.75 -2.93
C ILE A 70 -3.95 10.03 -2.27
N TYR A 71 -5.01 9.72 -3.04
CA TYR A 71 -6.17 9.02 -2.47
C TYR A 71 -5.81 7.62 -1.98
N ILE A 72 -4.98 6.89 -2.72
CA ILE A 72 -4.49 5.58 -2.31
C ILE A 72 -3.59 5.70 -1.07
N ALA A 73 -2.71 6.71 -1.04
CA ALA A 73 -1.82 7.00 0.09
C ALA A 73 -2.57 7.22 1.40
N VAL A 74 -3.70 7.91 1.34
CA VAL A 74 -4.58 8.11 2.49
C VAL A 74 -5.29 6.80 2.86
N GLN A 75 -5.82 6.05 1.90
CA GLN A 75 -6.74 4.96 2.22
C GLN A 75 -6.06 3.61 2.53
N ALA A 76 -5.05 3.24 1.76
CA ALA A 76 -4.42 1.91 1.84
C ALA A 76 -3.93 1.54 3.25
N PRO A 77 -3.33 2.46 4.04
CA PRO A 77 -2.92 2.15 5.41
C PRO A 77 -4.08 1.78 6.34
N ALA A 78 -5.26 2.37 6.16
CA ALA A 78 -6.46 2.02 6.95
C ALA A 78 -6.88 0.55 6.76
N TRP A 79 -6.47 -0.07 5.65
CA TRP A 79 -6.71 -1.48 5.33
C TRP A 79 -5.52 -2.40 5.64
N GLY A 80 -4.47 -1.84 6.26
CA GLY A 80 -3.22 -2.54 6.58
C GLY A 80 -2.37 -2.85 5.36
N LEU A 81 -2.57 -2.16 4.23
CA LEU A 81 -1.76 -2.33 3.03
C LEU A 81 -0.53 -1.42 3.09
N SER A 82 0.64 -1.97 2.81
CA SER A 82 1.87 -1.17 2.68
C SER A 82 1.98 -0.57 1.28
N LEU A 83 2.63 0.59 1.18
CA LEU A 83 2.83 1.30 -0.07
C LEU A 83 4.29 1.28 -0.48
N TYR A 84 4.54 1.03 -1.76
CA TYR A 84 5.88 1.01 -2.32
C TYR A 84 5.92 1.75 -3.66
N VAL A 85 7.07 2.34 -3.97
CA VAL A 85 7.36 2.98 -5.26
C VAL A 85 8.62 2.35 -5.85
N ALA A 86 8.61 2.08 -7.15
CA ALA A 86 9.78 1.64 -7.87
C ALA A 86 10.80 2.80 -7.99
N GLU A 87 12.02 2.57 -7.54
CA GLU A 87 13.13 3.50 -7.73
C GLU A 87 13.64 3.36 -9.15
N THR A 88 13.69 4.47 -9.87
CA THR A 88 14.18 4.50 -11.25
C THR A 88 15.30 5.52 -11.39
N GLU A 89 16.35 5.16 -12.11
CA GLU A 89 17.35 6.15 -12.51
C GLU A 89 16.74 7.10 -13.54
N ARG A 90 17.03 8.39 -13.41
CA ARG A 90 16.56 9.40 -14.35
C ARG A 90 17.42 9.42 -15.61
N ILE A 91 17.33 8.37 -16.41
CA ILE A 91 18.01 8.25 -17.70
C ILE A 91 17.02 8.56 -18.82
N ARG A 92 17.48 9.29 -19.83
CA ARG A 92 16.70 9.57 -21.04
C ARG A 92 17.37 8.97 -22.27
N ASP A 93 16.56 8.52 -23.22
CA ASP A 93 17.04 8.03 -24.50
C ASP A 93 17.40 9.18 -25.46
N ALA A 94 17.87 8.83 -26.67
CA ALA A 94 18.23 9.80 -27.70
C ALA A 94 17.05 10.69 -28.19
N ASN A 95 15.81 10.32 -27.86
CA ASN A 95 14.59 11.04 -28.20
C ASN A 95 13.99 11.79 -26.99
N ASP A 96 14.79 12.00 -25.93
CA ASP A 96 14.39 12.62 -24.66
C ASP A 96 13.30 11.84 -23.88
N ARG A 97 13.09 10.55 -24.19
CA ARG A 97 12.11 9.72 -23.48
C ARG A 97 12.73 9.14 -22.23
N PHE A 98 11.96 9.10 -21.15
CA PHE A 98 12.39 8.49 -19.90
C PHE A 98 12.54 6.97 -20.08
N ILE A 99 13.69 6.43 -19.68
CA ILE A 99 13.93 4.99 -19.66
C ILE A 99 13.59 4.49 -18.26
N PHE A 100 12.66 3.54 -18.16
CA PHE A 100 12.34 2.88 -16.90
C PHE A 100 13.43 1.86 -16.55
N ASN A 101 14.45 2.32 -15.81
CA ASN A 101 15.50 1.46 -15.26
C ASN A 101 15.28 1.28 -13.76
N ILE A 102 14.63 0.18 -13.35
CA ILE A 102 14.31 -0.07 -11.95
C ILE A 102 15.56 -0.50 -11.20
N THR A 103 15.91 0.26 -10.17
CA THR A 103 17.12 0.04 -9.34
C THR A 103 16.81 -0.39 -7.92
N GLY A 104 15.56 -0.25 -7.50
CA GLY A 104 15.14 -0.60 -6.14
C GLY A 104 13.65 -0.37 -5.90
N MET A 105 13.28 -0.52 -4.63
CA MET A 105 11.93 -0.33 -4.14
C MET A 105 11.98 0.49 -2.85
N THR A 106 11.36 1.67 -2.85
CA THR A 106 11.22 2.47 -1.63
C THR A 106 9.87 2.16 -0.98
N LYS A 107 9.86 1.83 0.31
CA LYS A 107 8.63 1.84 1.10
C LYS A 107 8.20 3.28 1.36
N VAL A 108 6.94 3.59 1.08
CA VAL A 108 6.36 4.89 1.41
C VAL A 108 5.85 4.84 2.85
N TYR A 109 6.44 5.67 3.71
CA TYR A 109 6.04 5.79 5.12
C TYR A 109 5.03 6.92 5.27
N LEU A 110 3.81 6.56 5.63
CA LEU A 110 2.75 7.52 5.97
C LEU A 110 2.22 7.14 7.35
N ASN A 111 2.17 8.11 8.25
CA ASN A 111 1.44 7.97 9.51
C ASN A 111 -0.04 8.21 9.20
N HIS A 112 -0.85 7.16 9.22
CA HIS A 112 -2.28 7.32 8.99
C HIS A 112 -2.99 7.64 10.31
N PRO A 113 -4.03 8.50 10.33
CA PRO A 113 -4.80 8.73 11.55
C PRO A 113 -5.40 7.46 12.17
N ALA A 114 -5.60 6.39 11.39
CA ALA A 114 -5.98 5.08 11.94
C ALA A 114 -4.88 4.45 12.81
N ASP A 115 -3.60 4.77 12.58
CA ASP A 115 -2.50 4.39 13.48
C ASP A 115 -2.61 5.16 14.81
N LEU A 116 -3.10 6.40 14.77
CA LEU A 116 -3.42 7.20 15.96
C LEU A 116 -4.71 6.72 16.65
N VAL A 117 -5.70 6.24 15.90
CA VAL A 117 -6.92 5.64 16.48
C VAL A 117 -6.57 4.31 17.14
N GLY A 118 -5.75 3.47 16.51
CA GLY A 118 -5.24 2.24 17.13
C GLY A 118 -4.42 2.53 18.39
N ALA A 119 -3.53 3.54 18.35
CA ALA A 119 -2.75 3.97 19.51
C ALA A 119 -3.62 4.62 20.61
N ALA A 120 -4.64 5.40 20.25
CA ALA A 120 -5.57 6.01 21.19
C ALA A 120 -6.48 4.97 21.84
N ILE A 121 -7.03 4.03 21.06
CA ILE A 121 -7.81 2.90 21.57
C ILE A 121 -6.95 2.02 22.49
N ALA A 122 -5.71 1.71 22.10
CA ALA A 122 -4.80 0.93 22.93
C ALA A 122 -4.49 1.67 24.25
N ALA A 123 -4.20 2.97 24.19
CA ALA A 123 -3.95 3.78 25.38
C ALA A 123 -5.18 3.90 26.30
N GLU A 124 -6.38 3.98 25.73
CA GLU A 124 -7.64 4.06 26.48
C GLU A 124 -8.02 2.71 27.10
N ILE A 125 -7.81 1.59 26.39
CA ILE A 125 -7.96 0.23 26.93
C ILE A 125 -7.01 0.00 28.12
N ASP A 126 -5.76 0.45 28.01
CA ASP A 126 -4.76 0.39 29.08
C ASP A 126 -5.14 1.30 30.27
N HIS A 127 -5.56 2.53 30.00
CA HIS A 127 -6.00 3.49 31.03
C HIS A 127 -7.21 2.97 31.81
N LEU A 128 -8.20 2.41 31.11
CA LEU A 128 -9.41 1.83 31.70
C LEU A 128 -9.16 0.45 32.31
N GLY A 129 -7.96 -0.13 32.14
CA GLY A 129 -7.57 -1.41 32.73
C GLY A 129 -8.39 -2.61 32.21
N LEU A 130 -8.99 -2.49 31.03
CA LEU A 130 -9.95 -3.48 30.49
C LEU A 130 -9.31 -4.82 30.10
N LEU A 131 -7.97 -4.87 30.04
CA LEU A 131 -7.18 -6.08 29.80
C LEU A 131 -6.54 -6.65 31.08
N ARG A 132 -6.79 -6.07 32.27
CA ARG A 132 -6.29 -6.69 33.52
C ARG A 132 -7.09 -7.96 33.78
N GLU A 133 -6.43 -9.09 33.57
CA GLU A 133 -6.96 -10.43 33.83
C GLU A 133 -7.67 -10.48 35.19
N VAL A 134 -8.89 -11.01 35.17
CA VAL A 134 -9.59 -11.50 36.36
C VAL A 134 -8.65 -12.48 37.05
N LYS A 135 -8.04 -12.07 38.16
CA LYS A 135 -7.44 -13.02 39.09
C LYS A 135 -8.56 -13.97 39.48
N LYS A 136 -8.50 -15.21 38.97
CA LYS A 136 -9.32 -16.31 39.46
C LYS A 136 -9.10 -16.38 40.96
N ASP A 137 -10.18 -16.16 41.72
CA ASP A 137 -10.25 -16.53 43.13
C ASP A 137 -9.97 -18.03 43.24
N GLU A 138 -8.72 -18.39 43.50
CA GLU A 138 -8.39 -19.74 43.91
C GLU A 138 -8.78 -19.92 45.38
N LYS A 139 -10.02 -20.42 45.51
CA LYS A 139 -10.49 -21.42 46.46
C LYS A 139 -10.48 -21.06 47.96
N ASN A 140 -11.70 -20.95 48.46
CA ASN A 140 -12.16 -21.61 49.70
C ASN A 140 -11.30 -22.84 50.04
N HIS A 141 -10.69 -22.87 51.23
CA HIS A 141 -10.79 -23.93 52.25
C HIS A 141 -10.45 -23.32 53.61
#